data_AF-A0A2P8AS10-F1
#
_entry.id   AF-A0A2P8AS10-F1
#
_cell.length_a   1.000
_cell.length_b   1.000
_cell.length_c   1.000
_cell.angle_alpha   90.00
_cell.angle_beta   90.00
_cell.angle_gamma   90.00
#
_symmetry.space_group_name_H-M   'P 1'
#
loop_
_entity.id
_entity.type
_entity.pdbx_description
1 polymer ?
#
loop_
_entity_poly.entity_id
_entity_poly.type
_entity_poly.pdbx_seq_one_letter_code
_entity_poly.pdbx_strand_id
1 'polypeptide(L)'
;MADPTYDRREQFQQIQSGLLPGEQIIAVYDAIGTGTGFIGLTDRRVIIQDRSFVGKRYAITSIPYAKITSVSVVSNKSWGGSFFSTGAIAVHVGTHTYEVEFRGAQKAHHVHNVILHHIS
;
A
#
# COMPACT_ATOMS: atom_id res chain seq x y z
N MET A 1 -10.75 3.95 19.36
CA MET A 1 -9.85 3.61 18.24
C MET A 1 -10.70 2.90 17.21
N ALA A 2 -10.60 3.27 15.93
CA ALA A 2 -11.38 2.64 14.87
C ALA A 2 -10.79 1.27 14.53
N ASP A 3 -11.65 0.30 14.21
CA ASP A 3 -11.19 -1.02 13.76
C ASP A 3 -10.42 -0.91 12.43
N PRO A 4 -9.34 -1.70 12.25
CA PRO A 4 -8.57 -1.67 11.01
C PRO A 4 -9.44 -2.07 9.81
N THR A 5 -9.37 -1.30 8.73
CA THR A 5 -10.10 -1.60 7.51
C THR A 5 -9.34 -2.63 6.68
N TYR A 6 -9.99 -3.69 6.20
CA TYR A 6 -9.33 -4.65 5.31
C TYR A 6 -10.24 -5.23 4.23
N ASP A 7 -9.67 -5.60 3.08
CA ASP A 7 -10.40 -6.24 1.98
C ASP A 7 -10.54 -7.75 2.15
N ARG A 8 -9.47 -8.42 2.56
CA ARG A 8 -9.42 -9.88 2.71
C ARG A 8 -8.86 -10.27 4.06
N ARG A 9 -9.60 -11.13 4.77
CA ARG A 9 -9.21 -11.60 6.11
C ARG A 9 -7.87 -12.34 6.11
N GLU A 10 -7.60 -13.14 5.08
CA GLU A 10 -6.35 -13.89 4.94
C GLU A 10 -5.11 -12.97 4.87
N GLN A 11 -5.20 -11.87 4.12
CA GLN A 11 -4.12 -10.88 3.99
C GLN A 11 -3.94 -10.10 5.29
N PHE A 12 -5.03 -9.75 5.96
CA PHE A 12 -5.00 -9.13 7.28
C PHE A 12 -4.28 -10.02 8.29
N GLN A 13 -4.63 -11.31 8.36
CA GLN A 13 -3.99 -12.28 9.26
C GLN A 13 -2.51 -12.49 8.91
N GLN A 14 -2.17 -12.48 7.62
CA GLN A 14 -0.78 -12.57 7.17
C GLN A 14 0.07 -11.38 7.61
N ILE A 15 -0.48 -10.16 7.62
CA ILE A 15 0.23 -8.99 8.18
C ILE A 15 0.28 -9.08 9.70
N GLN A 16 -0.84 -9.46 10.34
CA GLN A 16 -0.95 -9.57 11.79
C GLN A 16 0.11 -10.51 12.39
N SER A 17 0.42 -11.62 11.73
CA SER A 17 1.43 -12.58 12.18
C SER A 17 2.88 -12.05 12.08
N GLY A 18 3.11 -10.99 11.30
CA GLY A 18 4.42 -10.35 11.11
C GLY A 18 4.61 -9.04 11.87
N LEU A 19 3.66 -8.64 12.70
CA LEU A 19 3.73 -7.39 13.48
C LEU A 19 4.80 -7.47 14.57
N LEU A 20 5.47 -6.34 14.80
CA LEU A 20 6.33 -6.15 15.95
C LEU A 20 5.50 -5.88 17.22
N PRO A 21 6.06 -6.12 18.42
CA PRO A 21 5.38 -5.77 19.66
C PRO A 21 4.92 -4.30 19.70
N GLY A 22 3.62 -4.10 19.93
CA GLY A 22 2.98 -2.79 19.98
C GLY A 22 2.86 -2.09 18.62
N GLU A 23 3.08 -2.78 17.50
CA GLU A 23 2.73 -2.30 16.16
C GLU A 23 1.25 -2.58 15.90
N GLN A 24 0.53 -1.62 15.30
CA GLN A 24 -0.91 -1.72 15.04
C GLN A 24 -1.21 -1.56 13.55
N ILE A 25 -2.15 -2.37 13.06
CA ILE A 25 -2.63 -2.27 11.68
C ILE A 25 -3.61 -1.09 11.59
N ILE A 26 -3.44 -0.26 10.57
CA ILE A 26 -4.34 0.81 10.17
C ILE A 26 -5.29 0.29 9.08
N ALA A 27 -4.73 -0.30 8.01
CA ALA A 27 -5.51 -0.87 6.91
C ALA A 27 -4.78 -1.95 6.12
N VAL A 28 -5.52 -2.81 5.42
CA VAL A 28 -4.98 -3.83 4.49
C VAL A 28 -5.83 -3.91 3.22
N TYR A 29 -5.28 -3.53 2.08
CA TYR A 29 -6.02 -3.54 0.81
C TYR A 29 -5.46 -4.55 -0.18
N ASP A 30 -6.37 -5.27 -0.84
CA ASP A 30 -6.05 -6.20 -1.91
C ASP A 30 -5.71 -5.40 -3.17
N ALA A 31 -4.57 -5.73 -3.78
CA ALA A 31 -4.17 -5.13 -5.04
C ALA A 31 -4.70 -5.96 -6.22
N ILE A 32 -5.13 -5.29 -7.28
CA ILE A 32 -5.73 -5.94 -8.46
C ILE A 32 -4.77 -6.07 -9.64
N GLY A 33 -3.61 -5.41 -9.58
CA GLY A 33 -2.56 -5.49 -10.59
C GLY A 33 -1.78 -6.81 -10.54
N THR A 34 -0.96 -7.06 -11.57
CA THR A 34 -0.13 -8.27 -11.66
C THR A 34 1.14 -8.22 -10.81
N GLY A 35 1.66 -7.01 -10.54
CA GLY A 35 2.92 -6.82 -9.83
C GLY A 35 2.82 -6.85 -8.30
N THR A 36 1.68 -6.46 -7.74
CA THR A 36 1.49 -6.33 -6.29
C THR A 36 0.30 -7.17 -5.84
N GLY A 37 0.43 -7.89 -4.73
CA GLY A 37 -0.63 -8.70 -4.16
C GLY A 37 -1.52 -7.97 -3.15
N PHE A 38 -0.92 -7.25 -2.21
CA PHE A 38 -1.62 -6.41 -1.24
C PHE A 38 -0.70 -5.33 -0.70
N ILE A 39 -1.30 -4.34 -0.05
CA ILE A 39 -0.61 -3.36 0.79
C ILE A 39 -1.22 -3.35 2.20
N GLY A 40 -0.34 -3.42 3.19
CA GLY A 40 -0.63 -3.22 4.60
C GLY A 40 -0.09 -1.87 5.05
N LEU A 41 -0.86 -1.18 5.88
CA LEU A 41 -0.48 0.05 6.55
C LEU A 41 -0.50 -0.21 8.05
N THR A 42 0.64 0.01 8.71
CA THR A 42 0.73 0.00 10.17
C THR A 42 1.06 1.38 10.69
N ASP A 43 1.09 1.55 12.00
CA ASP A 43 1.60 2.76 12.65
C ASP A 43 3.13 2.92 12.56
N ARG A 44 3.85 1.97 11.93
CA ARG A 44 5.33 2.01 11.81
C ARG A 44 5.86 1.90 10.39
N ARG A 45 5.15 1.22 9.49
CA ARG A 45 5.63 0.91 8.15
C ARG A 45 4.49 0.61 7.18
N VAL A 46 4.81 0.71 5.90
CA VAL A 46 4.05 0.10 4.82
C VAL A 46 4.57 -1.32 4.60
N ILE A 47 3.68 -2.29 4.38
CA ILE A 47 4.04 -3.68 4.06
C ILE A 47 3.46 -4.01 2.67
N ILE A 48 4.29 -4.40 1.71
CA ILE A 48 3.85 -4.70 0.35
C ILE A 48 4.19 -6.14 -0.01
N GLN A 49 3.20 -6.89 -0.52
CA GLN A 49 3.48 -8.16 -1.19
C GLN A 49 3.81 -7.91 -2.66
N ASP A 50 5.07 -8.08 -3.03
CA ASP A 50 5.55 -7.95 -4.41
C ASP A 50 5.62 -9.33 -5.08
N ARG A 51 4.96 -9.47 -6.24
CA ARG A 51 4.88 -10.71 -7.04
C ARG A 51 5.79 -10.69 -8.27
N SER A 52 6.61 -9.67 -8.45
CA SER A 52 7.51 -9.51 -9.60
C SER A 52 8.73 -10.44 -9.57
N PHE A 53 8.94 -11.20 -8.49
CA PHE A 53 10.10 -12.07 -8.32
C PHE A 53 10.03 -13.31 -9.22
N VAL A 54 11.13 -13.59 -9.92
CA VAL A 54 11.27 -14.75 -10.81
C VAL A 54 11.06 -16.06 -10.05
N GLY A 55 10.39 -17.02 -10.70
CA GLY A 55 10.22 -18.38 -10.17
C GLY A 55 9.02 -18.57 -9.24
N LYS A 56 7.90 -17.88 -9.49
CA LYS A 56 6.67 -17.93 -8.66
C LYS A 56 6.92 -17.53 -7.20
N ARG A 57 7.93 -16.70 -6.97
CA ARG A 57 8.25 -16.17 -5.65
C ARG A 57 7.48 -14.88 -5.43
N TYR A 58 7.17 -14.60 -4.19
CA TYR A 58 6.69 -13.29 -3.78
C TYR A 58 7.53 -12.83 -2.59
N ALA A 59 7.75 -11.53 -2.48
CA ALA A 59 8.37 -10.92 -1.33
C ALA A 59 7.31 -10.19 -0.51
N ILE A 60 7.46 -10.21 0.82
CA ILE A 60 6.70 -9.34 1.72
C ILE A 60 7.70 -8.31 2.24
N THR A 61 7.62 -7.11 1.68
CA THR A 61 8.60 -6.05 1.94
C THR A 61 8.06 -5.10 2.99
N SER A 62 8.82 -4.90 4.05
CA SER A 62 8.54 -3.89 5.07
C SER A 62 9.28 -2.60 4.76
N ILE A 63 8.54 -1.52 4.55
CA ILE A 63 9.06 -0.21 4.16
C ILE A 63 8.78 0.77 5.30
N PRO A 64 9.79 1.15 6.10
CA PRO A 64 9.63 2.18 7.11
C PRO A 64 9.17 3.50 6.48
N TYR A 65 8.25 4.22 7.11
CA TYR A 65 7.78 5.51 6.58
C TYR A 65 8.93 6.50 6.34
N ALA A 66 9.92 6.55 7.24
CA ALA A 66 11.11 7.38 7.10
C ALA A 66 12.01 7.07 5.88
N LYS A 67 11.74 5.98 5.13
CA LYS A 67 12.43 5.62 3.89
C LYS A 67 11.60 5.88 2.63
N ILE A 68 10.31 6.21 2.79
CA ILE A 68 9.45 6.61 1.68
C ILE A 68 9.76 8.08 1.38
N THR A 69 10.21 8.35 0.16
CA THR A 69 10.56 9.71 -0.27
C THR A 69 9.36 10.46 -0.82
N SER A 70 8.39 9.75 -1.37
CA SER A 70 7.14 10.31 -1.86
C SER A 70 6.08 9.25 -2.09
N VAL A 71 4.81 9.69 -2.11
CA VAL A 71 3.66 8.91 -2.56
C VAL A 71 2.94 9.70 -3.65
N SER A 72 2.47 9.03 -4.70
CA SER A 72 1.80 9.64 -5.84
C SER A 72 0.46 8.96 -6.10
N VAL A 73 -0.53 9.70 -6.60
CA VAL A 73 -1.69 9.14 -7.27
C VAL A 73 -1.33 8.91 -8.74
N VAL A 74 -1.52 7.69 -9.24
CA VAL A 74 -1.17 7.30 -10.61
C VAL A 74 -2.43 7.30 -11.46
N SER A 75 -2.43 8.03 -12.57
CA SER A 75 -3.55 8.03 -13.51
C SER A 75 -3.12 7.95 -14.97
N ASN A 76 -4.06 7.52 -15.81
CA ASN A 76 -3.88 7.50 -17.25
C ASN A 76 -3.95 8.91 -17.84
N LYS A 77 -3.27 9.12 -18.98
CA LYS A 77 -3.04 10.42 -19.65
C LYS A 77 -4.28 11.31 -19.89
N SER A 78 -5.49 10.77 -19.80
CA SER A 78 -6.75 11.51 -19.88
C SER A 78 -7.14 12.19 -18.54
N TRP A 79 -6.16 12.65 -17.76
CA TRP A 79 -6.39 13.33 -16.49
C TRP A 79 -7.09 14.68 -16.73
N GLY A 80 -8.42 14.68 -16.69
CA GLY A 80 -9.26 15.88 -16.75
C GLY A 80 -10.12 16.12 -15.49
N GLY A 81 -9.81 15.46 -14.37
CA GLY A 81 -10.67 15.43 -13.17
C GLY A 81 -9.94 15.57 -11.81
N SER A 82 -10.65 15.18 -10.74
CA SER A 82 -10.24 15.28 -9.33
C SER A 82 -8.88 14.62 -9.02
N PHE A 83 -8.21 15.11 -7.96
CA PHE A 83 -6.91 14.61 -7.48
C PHE A 83 -6.89 13.09 -7.25
N PHE A 84 -8.01 12.50 -6.82
CA PHE A 84 -8.22 11.07 -6.68
C PHE A 84 -9.27 10.58 -7.68
N SER A 85 -8.90 10.49 -8.95
CA SER A 85 -9.78 10.00 -10.03
C SER A 85 -9.53 8.53 -10.38
N THR A 86 -8.45 7.93 -9.87
CA THR A 86 -8.02 6.57 -10.19
C THR A 86 -7.79 5.73 -8.95
N GLY A 87 -7.75 4.41 -9.17
CA GLY A 87 -7.50 3.41 -8.14
C GLY A 87 -6.03 3.08 -7.92
N ALA A 88 -5.07 3.87 -8.41
CA ALA A 88 -3.65 3.51 -8.35
C ALA A 88 -2.79 4.54 -7.61
N ILE A 89 -1.79 4.05 -6.89
CA ILE A 89 -0.76 4.87 -6.25
C ILE A 89 0.64 4.33 -6.59
N ALA A 90 1.63 5.20 -6.45
CA ALA A 90 3.04 4.82 -6.48
C ALA A 90 3.71 5.25 -5.17
N VAL A 91 4.43 4.33 -4.53
CA VAL A 91 5.24 4.58 -3.33
C VAL A 91 6.71 4.53 -3.72
N HIS A 92 7.44 5.63 -3.53
CA HIS A 92 8.84 5.76 -3.93
C HIS A 92 9.77 5.54 -2.74
N VAL A 93 10.74 4.65 -2.89
CA VAL A 93 11.71 4.25 -1.87
C VAL A 93 13.10 4.17 -2.51
N GLY A 94 13.89 5.23 -2.34
CA GLY A 94 15.18 5.35 -3.03
C GLY A 94 15.00 5.31 -4.55
N THR A 95 15.58 4.32 -5.22
CA THR A 95 15.44 4.11 -6.68
C THR A 95 14.31 3.16 -7.07
N HIS A 96 13.56 2.63 -6.09
CA HIS A 96 12.48 1.69 -6.33
C HIS A 96 11.12 2.38 -6.23
N THR A 97 10.20 1.98 -7.12
CA THR A 97 8.81 2.41 -7.10
C THR A 97 7.90 1.20 -6.97
N TYR A 98 7.06 1.20 -5.94
CA TYR A 98 6.01 0.21 -5.77
C TYR A 98 4.70 0.80 -6.27
N GLU A 99 4.21 0.29 -7.41
CA GLU A 99 2.88 0.64 -7.90
C GLU A 99 1.84 -0.33 -7.34
N VAL A 100 0.76 0.24 -6.81
CA VAL A 100 -0.35 -0.52 -6.23
C VAL A 100 -1.64 -0.02 -6.82
N GLU A 101 -2.37 -0.93 -7.47
CA GLU A 101 -3.69 -0.68 -8.05
C GLU A 101 -4.77 -1.36 -7.22
N PHE A 102 -5.86 -0.64 -6.95
CA PHE A 102 -6.98 -1.04 -6.12
C PHE A 102 -8.28 -1.08 -6.91
N ARG A 103 -9.22 -1.89 -6.42
CA ARG A 103 -10.63 -1.78 -6.79
C ARG A 103 -11.24 -0.53 -6.10
N GLY A 104 -11.21 0.60 -6.80
CA GLY A 104 -11.86 1.86 -6.40
C GLY A 104 -10.90 2.95 -5.91
N ALA A 105 -11.19 4.20 -6.26
CA ALA A 105 -10.35 5.36 -5.96
C ALA A 105 -10.29 5.72 -4.46
N GLN A 106 -11.31 5.34 -3.68
CA GLN A 106 -11.36 5.62 -2.25
C GLN A 106 -10.23 4.92 -1.49
N LYS A 107 -9.82 3.73 -1.94
CA LYS A 107 -8.70 2.98 -1.35
C LYS A 107 -7.37 3.65 -1.65
N ALA A 108 -7.15 4.03 -2.91
CA ALA A 108 -5.98 4.80 -3.31
C ALA A 108 -5.86 6.09 -2.48
N HIS A 109 -6.98 6.80 -2.31
CA HIS A 109 -7.04 8.00 -1.48
C HIS A 109 -6.68 7.74 -0.02
N HIS A 110 -7.29 6.73 0.61
CA HIS A 110 -6.98 6.41 2.00
C HIS A 110 -5.51 6.02 2.18
N VAL A 111 -4.99 5.14 1.33
CA VAL A 111 -3.59 4.71 1.40
C VAL A 111 -2.63 5.88 1.20
N HIS A 112 -2.89 6.71 0.19
CA HIS A 112 -2.12 7.92 -0.07
C HIS A 112 -2.06 8.81 1.17
N ASN A 113 -3.20 9.09 1.81
CA ASN A 113 -3.25 9.99 2.95
C ASN A 113 -2.60 9.41 4.21
N VAL A 114 -2.74 8.09 4.46
CA VAL A 114 -2.06 7.44 5.58
C VAL A 114 -0.55 7.53 5.38
N ILE A 115 -0.04 7.24 4.18
CA ILE A 115 1.39 7.36 3.90
C ILE A 115 1.84 8.81 4.03
N LEU A 116 1.12 9.75 3.40
CA LEU A 116 1.43 11.17 3.45
C LEU A 116 1.49 11.69 4.89
N HIS A 117 0.55 11.29 5.74
CA HIS A 117 0.52 11.65 7.16
C HIS A 117 1.79 11.23 7.91
N HIS A 118 2.35 10.05 7.61
CA HIS A 118 3.53 9.54 8.31
C HIS A 118 4.87 10.03 7.74
N ILE A 119 4.88 10.59 6.52
CA ILE A 119 6.10 11.09 5.87
C ILE A 119 6.21 12.63 5.87
N SER A 120 5.20 13.32 6.43
CA SER A 120 5.15 14.79 6.54
C SER A 120 5.82 15.30 7.81
#